data_AF-A0A224Z8F3-F1
#
_entry.id   AF-A0A224Z8F3-F1
#
_cell.length_a   1.000
_cell.length_b   1.000
_cell.length_c   1.000
_cell.angle_alpha   90.00
_cell.angle_beta   90.00
_cell.angle_gamma   90.00
#
_symmetry.space_group_name_H-M   'P 1'
#
loop_
_entity.id
_entity.type
_entity.pdbx_description
1 polymer ?
#
loop_
_entity_poly.entity_id
_entity_poly.type
_entity_poly.pdbx_seq_one_letter_code
_entity_poly.pdbx_strand_id
1 'polypeptide(L)'
;MNEFHKVSPTDDLPALPNVEVFKYEEMKEKVLEAINCFNSAPFTIQRLCELVVDPRKHYKRTDKFMRGLEKNVLVVSTIEPRSLVALQQANTAAMPMVNGIPGVEDGGINGHFADTTEDS
;
A
#
# COMPACT_ATOMS: atom_id res chain seq x y z
N MET A 1 -2.85 20.97 1.92
CA MET A 1 -3.97 20.72 0.98
C MET A 1 -4.47 22.02 0.35
N ASN A 2 -4.92 23.01 1.12
CA ASN A 2 -5.45 24.29 0.59
C ASN A 2 -4.48 25.04 -0.32
N GLU A 3 -3.22 25.19 0.09
CA GLU A 3 -2.21 25.87 -0.75
C GLU A 3 -1.98 25.15 -2.07
N PHE A 4 -1.96 23.81 -2.06
CA PHE A 4 -1.85 23.02 -3.29
C PHE A 4 -3.06 23.20 -4.20
N HIS A 5 -4.26 23.34 -3.64
CA HIS A 5 -5.47 23.62 -4.42
C HIS A 5 -5.43 24.98 -5.12
N LYS A 6 -4.97 26.03 -4.42
CA LYS A 6 -4.84 27.39 -4.99
C LYS A 6 -3.90 27.44 -6.20
N VAL A 7 -2.80 26.67 -6.16
CA VAL A 7 -1.78 26.66 -7.23
C VAL A 7 -2.01 25.62 -8.31
N SER A 8 -3.01 24.74 -8.15
CA SER A 8 -3.33 23.67 -9.11
C SER A 8 -4.85 23.48 -9.26
N PRO A 9 -5.57 24.52 -9.70
CA PRO A 9 -7.02 24.52 -9.79
C PRO A 9 -7.57 23.43 -10.72
N THR A 10 -8.85 23.14 -10.56
CA THR A 10 -9.55 22.05 -11.25
C THR A 10 -10.71 22.53 -12.13
N ASP A 11 -10.77 23.83 -12.44
CA ASP A 11 -11.89 24.44 -13.15
C ASP A 11 -12.01 23.96 -14.61
N ASP A 12 -10.87 23.69 -15.27
CA ASP A 12 -10.82 23.24 -16.67
C ASP A 12 -10.90 21.72 -16.83
N LEU A 13 -11.44 21.00 -15.85
CA LEU A 13 -11.51 19.54 -15.93
C LEU A 13 -12.62 19.09 -16.89
N PRO A 14 -12.30 18.26 -17.91
CA PRO A 14 -13.33 17.70 -18.76
C PRO A 14 -14.20 16.73 -17.95
N ALA A 15 -15.52 16.84 -18.14
CA ALA A 15 -16.44 15.84 -17.62
C ALA A 15 -16.20 14.50 -18.31
N LEU A 16 -16.10 13.42 -17.53
CA LEU A 16 -15.95 12.07 -18.03
C LEU A 16 -17.18 11.25 -17.61
N PRO A 17 -17.79 10.46 -18.50
CA PRO A 17 -19.10 9.85 -18.29
C PRO A 17 -19.16 8.84 -17.12
N ASN A 18 -18.02 8.35 -16.63
CA ASN A 18 -17.92 7.38 -15.53
C ASN A 18 -17.09 7.88 -14.34
N VAL A 19 -16.80 9.19 -14.31
CA VAL A 19 -16.01 9.78 -13.22
C VAL A 19 -16.87 10.84 -12.57
N GLU A 20 -17.17 10.63 -11.29
CA GLU A 20 -17.87 11.64 -10.50
C GLU A 20 -17.13 12.98 -10.56
N VAL A 21 -17.90 14.05 -10.71
CA VAL A 21 -17.39 15.42 -10.72
C VAL A 21 -16.62 15.65 -9.42
N PHE A 22 -15.38 16.14 -9.56
CA PHE A 22 -14.55 16.41 -8.41
C PHE A 22 -15.03 17.67 -7.69
N LYS A 23 -15.36 17.53 -6.40
CA LYS A 23 -15.77 18.61 -5.53
C LYS A 23 -14.80 18.73 -4.37
N TYR A 24 -13.98 19.78 -4.39
CA TYR A 24 -12.85 19.93 -3.48
C TYR A 24 -13.27 19.97 -2.01
N GLU A 25 -14.23 20.84 -1.65
CA GLU A 25 -14.63 21.00 -0.24
C GLU A 25 -15.29 19.74 0.32
N GLU A 26 -16.17 19.08 -0.44
CA GLU A 26 -16.80 17.82 0.00
C GLU A 26 -15.76 16.71 0.26
N MET A 27 -14.76 16.55 -0.63
CA MET A 27 -13.72 15.53 -0.44
C MET A 27 -12.75 15.88 0.70
N LYS A 28 -12.45 17.17 0.88
CA LYS A 28 -11.61 17.66 1.97
C LYS A 28 -12.24 17.40 3.32
N GLU A 29 -13.53 17.66 3.48
CA GLU A 29 -14.29 17.37 4.70
C GLU A 29 -14.24 15.87 5.02
N LYS A 30 -14.58 15.00 4.06
CA LYS A 30 -14.51 13.53 4.23
C LYS A 30 -13.12 13.04 4.66
N VAL A 31 -12.06 13.57 4.04
CA VAL A 31 -10.67 13.20 4.40
C VAL A 31 -10.34 13.61 5.83
N LEU A 32 -10.73 14.81 6.26
CA LEU A 32 -10.48 15.30 7.62
C LEU A 32 -11.28 14.52 8.66
N GLU A 33 -12.55 14.21 8.39
CA GLU A 33 -13.38 13.36 9.24
C GLU A 33 -12.76 11.97 9.41
N ALA A 34 -12.32 11.34 8.31
CA ALA A 34 -11.69 10.02 8.37
C ALA A 34 -10.42 10.02 9.22
N ILE A 35 -9.57 11.05 9.10
CA ILE A 35 -8.34 11.19 9.90
C ILE A 35 -8.67 11.35 11.39
N ASN A 36 -9.71 12.11 11.73
CA ASN A 36 -10.12 12.31 13.12
C ASN A 36 -10.71 11.05 13.78
N CYS A 37 -11.20 10.11 12.98
CA CYS A 37 -11.73 8.83 13.45
C CYS A 37 -10.62 7.77 13.72
N PHE A 38 -9.36 8.07 13.42
CA PHE A 38 -8.26 7.13 13.67
C PHE A 38 -7.98 6.97 15.16
N ASN A 39 -8.15 5.74 15.66
CA ASN A 39 -7.82 5.38 17.04
C ASN A 39 -6.31 5.09 17.24
N SER A 40 -5.57 4.93 16.14
CA SER A 40 -4.11 4.78 16.06
C SER A 40 -3.62 5.16 14.67
N ALA A 41 -2.32 5.33 14.48
CA ALA A 41 -1.77 5.62 13.15
C ALA A 41 -2.01 4.45 12.18
N PRO A 42 -2.58 4.68 10.97
CA PRO A 42 -2.79 3.63 9.99
C PRO A 42 -1.45 3.16 9.41
N PHE A 43 -1.40 1.96 8.81
CA PHE A 43 -0.16 1.50 8.15
C PHE A 43 0.24 2.40 6.96
N THR A 44 -0.70 3.19 6.43
CA THR A 44 -0.47 4.20 5.40
C THR A 44 0.08 5.52 5.93
N ILE A 45 0.37 5.66 7.24
CA ILE A 45 0.80 6.93 7.84
C ILE A 45 2.01 7.53 7.13
N GLN A 46 3.01 6.71 6.76
CA GLN A 46 4.16 7.17 5.99
C GLN A 46 3.72 7.79 4.66
N ARG A 47 2.83 7.09 3.92
CA ARG A 47 2.34 7.56 2.63
C ARG A 47 1.54 8.86 2.77
N LEU A 48 0.71 8.97 3.80
CA LEU A 48 -0.02 10.20 4.11
C LEU A 48 0.95 11.36 4.37
N CYS A 49 1.99 11.14 5.18
CA CYS A 49 3.01 12.13 5.46
C CYS A 49 3.74 12.58 4.18
N GLU A 50 4.17 11.65 3.32
CA GLU A 50 4.80 11.99 2.03
C GLU A 50 3.91 12.90 1.17
N LEU A 51 2.63 12.56 1.09
CA LEU A 51 1.66 13.31 0.29
C LEU A 51 1.42 14.73 0.82
N VAL A 52 1.31 14.92 2.14
CA VAL A 52 1.02 16.23 2.72
C VAL A 52 2.25 17.13 2.80
N VAL A 53 3.45 16.54 2.94
CA VAL A 53 4.72 17.28 3.01
C VAL A 53 5.11 17.82 1.63
N ASP A 54 5.01 17.00 0.59
CA ASP A 54 5.34 17.42 -0.78
C ASP A 54 4.29 16.91 -1.79
N PRO A 55 3.13 17.58 -1.88
CA PRO A 55 2.06 17.16 -2.78
C PRO A 55 2.46 17.21 -4.25
N ARG A 56 3.38 18.12 -4.62
CA ARG A 56 3.82 18.35 -6.00
C ARG A 56 4.74 17.26 -6.52
N LYS A 57 5.45 16.56 -5.64
CA LYS A 57 6.31 15.43 -6.02
C LYS A 57 5.54 14.28 -6.65
N HIS A 58 4.30 14.05 -6.22
CA HIS A 58 3.51 12.88 -6.65
C HIS A 58 2.31 13.23 -7.51
N TYR A 59 1.76 14.45 -7.39
CA TYR A 59 0.58 14.86 -8.12
C TYR A 59 0.76 16.25 -8.72
N LYS A 60 0.31 16.40 -9.97
CA LYS A 60 0.28 17.70 -10.68
C LYS A 60 -1.05 18.43 -10.55
N ARG A 61 -2.10 17.74 -10.11
CA ARG A 61 -3.48 18.23 -10.07
C ARG A 61 -4.12 17.93 -8.72
N THR A 62 -4.96 18.85 -8.25
CA THR A 62 -5.64 18.70 -6.96
C THR A 62 -6.63 17.54 -6.92
N ASP A 63 -7.39 17.28 -7.98
CA ASP A 63 -8.36 16.18 -8.00
C ASP A 63 -7.68 14.82 -7.79
N LYS A 64 -6.50 14.61 -8.40
CA LYS A 64 -5.73 13.37 -8.26
C LYS A 64 -5.09 13.27 -6.88
N PHE A 65 -4.59 14.38 -6.36
CA PHE A 65 -4.05 14.44 -5.00
C PHE A 65 -5.11 14.12 -3.94
N MET A 66 -6.29 14.75 -4.02
CA MET A 66 -7.37 14.55 -3.06
C MET A 66 -7.92 13.12 -3.13
N ARG A 67 -8.09 12.54 -4.33
CA ARG A 67 -8.44 11.12 -4.48
C ARG A 67 -7.35 10.18 -3.96
N GLY A 68 -6.09 10.58 -4.08
CA GLY A 68 -4.96 9.86 -3.50
C GLY A 68 -5.04 9.83 -1.98
N LEU A 69 -5.31 10.99 -1.36
CA LEU A 69 -5.52 11.08 0.09
C LEU A 69 -6.71 10.24 0.54
N GLU A 70 -7.87 10.42 -0.10
CA GLU A 70 -9.10 9.68 0.20
C GLU A 70 -8.85 8.16 0.24
N LYS A 71 -8.18 7.62 -0.79
CA LYS A 71 -7.83 6.19 -0.80
C LYS A 71 -6.89 5.78 0.32
N ASN A 72 -5.95 6.64 0.72
CA ASN A 72 -5.00 6.31 1.78
C ASN A 72 -5.60 6.42 3.18
N VAL A 73 -6.66 7.25 3.36
CA VAL A 73 -7.37 7.37 4.65
C VAL A 73 -8.49 6.33 4.81
N LEU A 74 -9.07 5.83 3.71
CA LEU A 74 -10.10 4.78 3.73
C LEU A 74 -9.55 3.38 4.02
N VAL A 75 -8.27 3.26 4.38
CA VAL A 75 -7.65 1.98 4.68
C VAL A 75 -8.07 1.53 6.08
N VAL A 76 -8.83 0.43 6.13
CA VAL A 76 -9.56 -0.01 7.32
C VAL A 76 -8.78 -0.97 8.24
N SER A 77 -7.55 -1.38 7.89
CA SER A 77 -6.72 -2.20 8.77
C SER A 77 -5.77 -1.35 9.59
N THR A 78 -6.05 -1.23 10.89
CA THR A 78 -5.03 -0.85 11.87
C THR A 78 -4.20 -2.09 12.15
N ILE A 79 -3.00 -2.16 11.59
CA ILE A 79 -2.02 -3.16 12.00
C ILE A 79 -1.30 -2.58 13.21
N GLU A 80 -1.47 -3.20 14.37
CA GLU A 80 -0.68 -2.88 15.55
C GLU A 80 0.81 -3.11 15.18
N PRO A 81 1.70 -2.13 15.38
CA PRO A 81 3.11 -2.29 15.03
C PRO A 81 3.62 -3.53 15.77
N ARG A 82 3.96 -4.58 15.00
CA ARG A 82 4.33 -5.93 15.45
C ARG A 82 4.98 -5.83 16.83
N SER A 83 4.23 -6.16 17.88
CA SER A 83 4.75 -5.99 19.23
C SER A 83 6.03 -6.82 19.32
N LEU A 84 7.09 -6.22 19.87
CA LEU A 84 8.40 -6.86 19.93
C LEU A 84 8.36 -8.21 20.67
N VAL A 85 7.29 -8.47 21.45
CA VAL A 85 7.03 -9.77 22.08
C VAL A 85 6.71 -10.90 21.09
N ALA A 86 6.11 -10.61 19.92
CA ALA A 86 5.85 -11.64 18.90
C ALA A 86 7.11 -12.07 18.14
N LEU A 87 8.17 -11.26 18.15
CA LEU A 87 9.46 -11.61 17.53
C LEU A 87 10.23 -12.67 18.33
N GLN A 88 9.91 -12.86 19.62
CA GLN A 88 10.58 -13.85 20.45
C GLN A 88 10.07 -15.29 20.17
N GLN A 89 8.85 -15.44 19.62
CA GLN A 89 8.21 -16.75 19.40
C GLN A 89 8.35 -17.27 17.96
N ALA A 90 8.67 -16.42 16.98
CA ALA A 90 8.75 -16.81 15.57
C ALA A 90 10.11 -17.39 15.14
N ASN A 91 11.08 -17.53 16.05
CA ASN A 91 12.40 -18.07 15.71
C ASN A 91 12.43 -19.62 15.62
N THR A 92 11.27 -20.27 15.74
CA THR A 92 11.12 -21.71 15.50
C THR A 92 10.08 -21.92 14.39
N ALA A 93 10.56 -22.35 13.21
CA ALA A 93 9.79 -22.80 12.04
C ALA A 93 9.14 -21.73 11.14
N ALA A 94 9.97 -20.91 10.46
CA ALA A 94 9.52 -20.19 9.27
C ALA A 94 9.77 -21.04 8.01
N MET A 95 8.75 -21.77 7.55
CA MET A 95 8.77 -22.39 6.21
C MET A 95 8.55 -21.31 5.14
N PRO A 96 9.30 -21.31 4.03
CA PRO A 96 9.09 -20.36 2.94
C PRO A 96 7.75 -20.65 2.24
N MET A 97 6.93 -19.61 2.11
CA MET A 97 5.63 -19.65 1.43
C MET A 97 5.78 -19.08 0.01
N VAL A 98 5.18 -19.73 -1.00
CA VAL A 98 5.02 -19.16 -2.35
C VAL A 98 3.54 -19.18 -2.71
N ASN A 99 3.01 -18.02 -3.10
CA ASN A 99 1.65 -17.85 -3.61
C ASN A 99 0.53 -18.42 -2.70
N GLY A 100 0.69 -18.30 -1.38
CA GLY A 100 -0.32 -18.71 -0.39
C GLY A 100 -0.43 -20.21 -0.14
N ILE A 101 0.44 -21.02 -0.76
CA ILE A 101 0.52 -22.47 -0.55
C ILE A 101 1.81 -22.75 0.25
N PRO A 102 1.75 -23.52 1.36
CA PRO A 102 2.96 -23.96 2.06
C PRO A 102 3.83 -24.76 1.09
N GLY A 103 5.11 -24.38 0.97
CA GLY A 103 6.07 -25.14 0.19
C GLY A 103 6.24 -26.52 0.80
N VAL A 104 5.61 -27.54 0.21
CA VAL A 104 5.83 -28.93 0.59
C VAL A 104 7.25 -29.27 0.14
N GLU A 105 8.09 -29.61 1.11
CA GLU A 105 9.39 -30.23 0.89
C GLU A 105 9.21 -31.55 0.13
N ASP A 106 9.61 -31.58 -1.15
CA ASP A 106 9.67 -32.81 -1.93
C ASP A 106 10.88 -33.61 -1.45
N GLY A 107 10.65 -34.40 -0.39
CA GLY A 107 11.60 -35.32 0.20
C GLY A 107 11.83 -36.55 -0.68
N GLY A 108 12.66 -36.39 -1.70
CA GLY A 108 13.65 -37.37 -2.17
C GLY A 108 13.17 -38.64 -2.87
N ILE A 109 13.56 -38.78 -4.14
CA ILE A 109 14.09 -40.05 -4.66
C ILE A 109 15.39 -39.83 -5.46
N ASN A 110 16.48 -40.33 -4.86
CA ASN A 110 17.70 -40.85 -5.47
C ASN A 110 18.60 -39.94 -6.33
N GLY A 111 19.65 -39.44 -5.68
CA GLY A 111 20.94 -39.30 -6.36
C GLY A 111 21.51 -40.68 -6.72
N HIS A 112 22.00 -40.82 -7.95
CA HIS A 112 23.01 -41.82 -8.29
C HIS A 112 24.03 -41.20 -9.24
N PHE A 113 25.24 -41.09 -8.70
CA PHE A 113 26.57 -40.99 -9.29
C PHE A 113 26.72 -40.81 -10.81
N ALA A 114 27.58 -39.84 -11.15
CA ALA A 114 28.29 -39.81 -12.42
C ALA A 114 29.18 -41.06 -12.56
N ASP A 115 29.19 -41.67 -13.75
CA ASP A 115 30.37 -42.38 -14.23
C ASP A 115 30.49 -42.30 -15.76
N THR A 116 31.74 -42.22 -16.17
CA THR A 116 32.30 -42.01 -17.50
C THR A 116 32.38 -43.30 -18.34
N THR A 117 32.37 -43.11 -19.67
CA THR A 117 33.06 -43.88 -20.72
C THR A 117 32.68 -45.34 -21.09
N GLU A 118 32.78 -45.57 -22.42
CA GLU A 118 33.04 -46.80 -23.19
C GLU A 118 31.91 -47.53 -23.98
N ASP A 119 32.05 -47.38 -25.31
CA ASP A 119 32.04 -48.36 -26.41
C ASP A 119 30.75 -49.05 -26.89
N SER A 120 30.30 -48.66 -28.09
CA SER A 120 30.20 -49.51 -29.31
C SER A 120 29.89 -48.68 -30.55
#